data_AF-A0A6V7T7C1-F1
#
_entry.id   AF-A0A6V7T7C1-F1
#
_cell.length_a   1.000
_cell.length_b   1.000
_cell.length_c   1.000
_cell.angle_alpha   90.00
_cell.angle_beta   90.00
_cell.angle_gamma   90.00
#
_symmetry.space_group_name_H-M   'P 1'
#
loop_
_entity.id
_entity.type
_entity.pdbx_description
1 polymer ?
#
loop_
_entity_poly.entity_id
_entity_poly.type
_entity_poly.pdbx_seq_one_letter_code
_entity_poly.pdbx_strand_id
1 'polypeptide(L)'
;MQSNERLESSESISSDNNVPEQSGIKQSHTIPKPDVNSSMVYLNIYDLDPVSKVVNSVVKSIGTGAFHAGVEVYGFEYSFGYIPGGQTGVMKTQPRYHPYHVYRESIPMG
;
A
#
# COMPACT_ATOMS: atom_id res chain seq x y z
N MET A 1 -21.97 -53.39 26.43
CA MET A 1 -21.08 -54.57 26.41
C MET A 1 -20.58 -54.74 24.98
N GLN A 2 -19.25 -54.66 24.79
CA GLN A 2 -18.39 -55.16 23.69
C GLN A 2 -18.79 -54.82 22.22
N SER A 3 -17.91 -54.43 21.28
CA SER A 3 -16.49 -54.73 21.09
C SER A 3 -15.88 -53.78 20.03
N ASN A 4 -14.58 -53.48 20.18
CA ASN A 4 -13.67 -52.94 19.16
C ASN A 4 -13.31 -54.00 18.11
N GLU A 5 -12.85 -53.57 16.92
CA GLU A 5 -11.82 -54.14 16.02
C GLU A 5 -11.91 -53.41 14.64
N ARG A 6 -10.91 -53.20 13.79
CA ARG A 6 -9.44 -53.08 13.81
C ARG A 6 -9.05 -52.59 12.40
N LEU A 7 -8.05 -51.71 12.34
CA LEU A 7 -7.16 -51.30 11.23
C LEU A 7 -7.19 -52.09 9.91
N GLU A 8 -7.24 -51.34 8.79
CA GLU A 8 -6.41 -51.64 7.61
C GLU A 8 -5.74 -50.35 7.08
N SER A 9 -4.48 -50.52 6.68
CA SER A 9 -3.46 -49.54 6.34
C SER A 9 -3.06 -49.71 4.88
N SER A 10 -2.82 -48.62 4.15
CA SER A 10 -1.82 -48.62 3.06
C SER A 10 -1.33 -47.20 2.74
N GLU A 11 -0.06 -46.97 3.10
CA GLU A 11 0.90 -46.03 2.50
C GLU A 11 1.01 -46.29 0.97
N SER A 12 1.60 -45.50 0.05
CA SER A 12 2.49 -44.34 0.00
C SER A 12 2.55 -43.90 -1.49
N ILE A 13 3.06 -42.70 -1.79
CA ILE A 13 4.15 -42.41 -2.75
C ILE A 13 4.08 -40.96 -3.22
N SER A 14 5.15 -40.25 -2.89
CA SER A 14 5.58 -38.95 -3.37
C SER A 14 5.80 -38.90 -4.88
N SER A 15 5.57 -37.74 -5.48
CA SER A 15 6.27 -37.37 -6.71
C SER A 15 6.61 -35.89 -6.66
N ASP A 16 7.85 -35.63 -6.26
CA ASP A 16 8.60 -34.45 -6.66
C ASP A 16 8.52 -34.30 -8.17
N ASN A 17 8.18 -33.11 -8.65
CA ASN A 17 8.63 -32.65 -9.96
C ASN A 17 8.95 -31.15 -9.89
N ASN A 18 10.24 -30.91 -9.74
CA ASN A 18 10.93 -29.64 -9.88
C ASN A 18 11.13 -29.35 -11.38
N VAL A 19 10.56 -28.27 -11.91
CA VAL A 19 10.81 -27.73 -13.27
C VAL A 19 10.71 -26.18 -13.18
N PRO A 20 11.57 -25.43 -13.90
CA PRO A 20 12.39 -24.39 -13.27
C PRO A 20 11.84 -22.96 -13.37
N GLU A 21 12.43 -22.14 -12.50
CA GLU A 21 12.47 -20.68 -12.49
C GLU A 21 12.50 -20.03 -13.89
N GLN A 22 11.49 -19.20 -14.17
CA GLN A 22 11.61 -18.07 -15.09
C GLN A 22 10.95 -16.83 -14.50
N SER A 23 11.81 -16.01 -13.87
CA SER A 23 11.93 -14.56 -14.04
C SER A 23 10.66 -13.77 -14.38
N GLY A 24 10.12 -13.11 -13.37
CA GLY A 24 9.16 -12.03 -13.55
C GLY A 24 8.44 -11.74 -12.23
N ILE A 25 9.10 -11.02 -11.31
CA ILE A 25 8.44 -10.51 -10.10
C ILE A 25 7.35 -9.53 -10.56
N LYS A 26 6.14 -10.02 -10.81
CA LYS A 26 4.95 -9.20 -10.69
C LYS A 26 4.80 -8.92 -9.21
N GLN A 27 5.41 -7.83 -8.73
CA GLN A 27 5.05 -7.28 -7.43
C GLN A 27 3.57 -6.94 -7.51
N SER A 28 2.72 -7.81 -6.99
CA SER A 28 1.36 -7.41 -6.62
C SER A 28 1.55 -6.26 -5.63
N HIS A 29 1.37 -5.02 -6.11
CA HIS A 29 1.48 -3.79 -5.33
C HIS A 29 0.28 -3.73 -4.36
N THR A 30 0.23 -4.67 -3.42
CA THR A 30 -0.66 -4.59 -2.29
C THR A 30 0.01 -3.67 -1.30
N ILE A 31 -0.45 -2.42 -1.24
CA ILE A 31 0.11 -1.42 -0.33
C ILE A 31 -0.09 -1.95 1.10
N PRO A 32 1.00 -2.11 1.89
CA PRO A 32 0.89 -2.68 3.22
C PRO A 32 -0.08 -1.90 4.11
N LYS A 33 -0.64 -2.57 5.11
CA LYS A 33 -1.42 -1.87 6.14
C LYS A 33 -0.47 -0.97 6.95
N PRO A 34 -0.95 0.18 7.46
CA PRO A 34 -0.13 1.03 8.31
C PRO A 34 0.39 0.23 9.50
N ASP A 35 1.70 0.30 9.76
CA ASP A 35 2.37 -0.41 10.85
C ASP A 35 3.17 0.57 11.71
N VAL A 36 2.83 0.64 12.98
CA VAL A 36 3.49 1.49 13.98
C VAL A 36 4.89 1.01 14.37
N ASN A 37 5.24 -0.24 14.04
CA ASN A 37 6.54 -0.83 14.34
C ASN A 37 7.48 -0.86 13.12
N SER A 38 7.03 -0.35 11.96
CA SER A 38 7.82 -0.32 10.74
C SER A 38 8.41 1.06 10.50
N SER A 39 9.72 1.10 10.21
CA SER A 39 10.42 2.31 9.78
C SER A 39 10.30 2.59 8.28
N MET A 40 9.59 1.74 7.52
CA MET A 40 9.40 1.90 6.08
C MET A 40 8.66 3.21 5.80
N VAL A 41 9.19 4.01 4.89
CA VAL A 41 8.61 5.29 4.49
C VAL A 41 7.86 5.14 3.18
N TYR A 42 6.64 5.67 3.13
CA TYR A 42 5.83 5.79 1.92
C TYR A 42 5.51 7.25 1.63
N LEU A 43 5.52 7.61 0.34
CA LEU A 43 4.96 8.86 -0.16
C LEU A 43 3.55 8.61 -0.66
N ASN A 44 2.55 9.11 0.06
CA ASN A 44 1.15 9.02 -0.32
C ASN A 44 0.78 10.21 -1.20
N ILE A 45 0.40 9.94 -2.45
CA ILE A 45 0.05 10.95 -3.45
C ILE A 45 -1.46 11.07 -3.55
N TYR A 46 -1.94 12.31 -3.67
CA TYR A 46 -3.33 12.65 -3.87
C TYR A 46 -3.51 13.61 -5.04
N ASP A 47 -4.59 13.41 -5.81
CA ASP A 47 -5.10 14.43 -6.74
C ASP A 47 -5.81 15.54 -5.94
N LEU A 48 -5.54 16.81 -6.26
CA LEU A 48 -6.07 17.96 -5.52
C LEU A 48 -7.60 18.00 -5.50
N ASP A 49 -8.25 17.59 -6.59
CA ASP A 49 -9.69 17.43 -6.65
C ASP A 49 -10.06 16.44 -7.78
N PRO A 50 -11.33 15.99 -7.89
CA PRO A 50 -11.74 15.07 -8.95
C PRO A 50 -11.56 15.61 -10.38
N VAL A 51 -11.64 16.94 -10.58
CA VAL A 51 -11.41 17.57 -11.89
C VAL A 51 -9.90 17.62 -12.17
N SER A 52 -9.08 17.95 -11.18
CA SER A 52 -7.63 17.90 -11.27
C SER A 52 -7.14 16.48 -11.56
N LYS A 53 -7.81 15.44 -11.06
CA LYS A 53 -7.52 14.04 -11.40
C LYS A 53 -7.64 13.76 -12.90
N VAL A 54 -8.67 14.31 -13.55
CA VAL A 54 -8.87 14.20 -15.01
C VAL A 54 -7.77 14.96 -15.74
N VAL A 55 -7.49 16.21 -15.32
CA VAL A 55 -6.44 17.04 -15.93
C VAL A 55 -5.05 16.40 -15.76
N ASN A 56 -4.66 16.03 -14.54
CA ASN A 56 -3.41 15.36 -14.21
C ASN A 56 -3.22 14.06 -15.00
N SER A 57 -4.30 13.33 -15.30
CA SER A 57 -4.25 12.11 -16.12
C SER A 57 -4.02 12.42 -17.60
N VAL A 58 -4.54 13.54 -18.11
CA VAL A 58 -4.36 13.98 -19.51
C VAL A 58 -3.00 14.63 -19.75
N VAL A 59 -2.47 15.39 -18.77
CA VAL A 59 -1.17 16.08 -18.90
C VAL A 59 0.02 15.25 -18.36
N LYS A 60 -0.22 14.05 -17.83
CA LYS A 60 0.84 13.19 -17.28
C LYS A 60 1.94 12.87 -18.30
N SER A 61 1.56 12.75 -19.58
CA SER A 61 2.47 12.52 -20.71
C SER A 61 3.47 13.65 -20.95
N ILE A 62 3.23 14.83 -20.38
CA ILE A 62 4.09 16.03 -20.49
C ILE A 62 4.87 16.30 -19.18
N GLY A 63 4.73 15.45 -18.17
CA GLY A 63 5.44 15.58 -16.88
C GLY A 63 4.92 16.72 -15.99
N THR A 64 3.69 17.19 -16.21
CA THR A 64 3.09 18.29 -15.44
C THR A 64 1.89 17.81 -14.61
N GLY A 65 1.64 18.49 -13.49
CA GLY A 65 0.49 18.22 -12.61
C GLY A 65 0.65 18.89 -11.25
N ALA A 66 -0.45 19.06 -10.54
CA ALA A 66 -0.46 19.54 -9.16
C ALA A 66 -1.05 18.45 -8.27
N PHE A 67 -0.29 18.06 -7.24
CA PHE A 67 -0.61 16.96 -6.34
C PHE A 67 -0.41 17.42 -4.90
N HIS A 68 -1.23 16.87 -4.00
CA HIS A 68 -0.92 16.88 -2.58
C HIS A 68 -0.17 15.60 -2.23
N ALA A 69 0.76 15.69 -1.29
CA ALA A 69 1.51 14.53 -0.83
C ALA A 69 1.66 14.54 0.69
N GLY A 70 1.62 13.34 1.27
CA GLY A 70 1.92 13.07 2.67
C GLY A 70 2.99 12.00 2.81
N VAL A 71 3.83 12.12 3.83
CA VAL A 71 4.86 11.14 4.19
C VAL A 71 4.30 10.22 5.27
N GLU A 72 4.17 8.94 4.96
CA GLU A 72 3.76 7.89 5.90
C GLU A 72 4.97 7.18 6.48
N VAL A 73 5.05 7.12 7.81
CA VAL A 73 6.06 6.36 8.56
C VAL A 73 5.50 6.02 9.95
N TYR A 74 5.86 4.85 10.49
CA TYR A 74 5.35 4.36 11.78
C TYR A 74 3.81 4.43 11.89
N GLY A 75 3.12 4.03 10.83
CA GLY A 75 1.66 3.92 10.79
C GLY A 75 0.90 5.26 10.77
N PHE A 76 1.60 6.38 10.60
CA PHE A 76 1.00 7.71 10.53
C PHE A 76 1.47 8.46 9.30
N GLU A 77 0.59 9.31 8.76
CA GLU A 77 0.93 10.18 7.66
C GLU A 77 1.08 11.62 8.13
N TYR A 78 2.07 12.32 7.57
CA TYR A 78 2.40 13.69 7.86
C TYR A 78 2.39 14.52 6.57
N SER A 79 1.71 15.66 6.60
CA SER A 79 1.70 16.61 5.49
C SER A 79 1.88 18.03 6.00
N PHE A 80 2.32 18.91 5.10
CA PHE A 80 2.46 20.33 5.38
C PHE A 80 1.49 21.14 4.51
N GLY A 81 0.86 22.14 5.10
CA GLY A 81 -0.07 23.01 4.39
C GLY A 81 -0.38 24.29 5.13
N TYR A 82 -1.12 25.17 4.46
CA TYR A 82 -1.59 26.42 5.07
C TYR A 82 -2.61 26.12 6.17
N ILE A 83 -2.33 26.62 7.37
CA ILE A 83 -3.26 26.63 8.50
C ILE A 83 -3.41 28.06 9.01
N PRO A 84 -4.66 28.55 9.21
CA PRO A 84 -4.89 29.83 9.86
C PRO A 84 -4.33 29.85 11.29
N GLY A 85 -3.80 31.00 11.73
CA GLY A 85 -3.44 31.22 13.13
C GLY A 85 -1.99 30.92 13.53
N GLY A 86 -1.05 30.88 12.58
CA GLY A 86 0.40 30.87 12.88
C GLY A 86 0.95 29.56 13.45
N GLN A 87 0.23 28.44 13.26
CA GLN A 87 0.68 27.11 13.64
C GLN A 87 1.78 26.62 12.69
N THR A 88 2.44 25.49 13.02
CA THR A 88 3.57 24.94 12.26
C THR A 88 3.21 24.54 10.83
N GLY A 89 1.92 24.36 10.51
CA GLY A 89 1.43 23.85 9.23
C GLY A 89 1.61 22.34 9.05
N VAL A 90 2.26 21.65 10.00
CA VAL A 90 2.43 20.19 9.98
C VAL A 90 1.19 19.52 10.58
N MET A 91 0.58 18.63 9.81
CA MET A 91 -0.57 17.83 10.24
C MET A 91 -0.19 16.35 10.33
N LYS A 92 -0.85 15.63 11.23
CA LYS A 92 -0.74 14.18 11.39
C LYS A 92 -2.12 13.55 11.13
N THR A 93 -2.21 12.60 10.21
CA THR A 93 -3.46 11.97 9.80
C THR A 93 -3.36 10.44 9.77
N GLN A 94 -4.51 9.78 9.58
CA GLN A 94 -4.51 8.38 9.17
C GLN A 94 -3.92 8.27 7.75
N PRO A 95 -3.10 7.25 7.47
CA PRO A 95 -2.51 7.15 6.15
C PRO A 95 -3.53 6.93 5.05
N ARG A 96 -3.27 7.54 3.89
CA ARG A 96 -4.08 7.45 2.66
C ARG A 96 -5.47 8.08 2.81
N TYR A 97 -5.64 8.97 3.78
CA TYR A 97 -6.86 9.75 4.01
C TYR A 97 -6.58 11.25 3.96
N HIS A 98 -7.33 11.96 3.13
CA HIS A 98 -7.38 13.42 3.13
C HIS A 98 -8.82 13.90 2.93
N PRO A 99 -9.28 14.93 3.66
CA PRO A 99 -10.68 15.39 3.58
C PRO A 99 -11.06 16.01 2.23
N TYR A 100 -10.10 16.58 1.50
CA TYR A 100 -10.36 17.33 0.26
C TYR A 100 -9.69 16.75 -1.00
N HIS A 101 -8.78 15.79 -0.84
CA HIS A 101 -7.93 15.30 -1.94
C HIS A 101 -8.14 13.81 -2.12
N VAL A 102 -8.09 13.36 -3.37
CA VAL A 102 -8.41 11.97 -3.72
C VAL A 102 -7.13 11.15 -3.71
N TYR A 103 -7.08 10.12 -2.86
CA TYR A 103 -5.93 9.21 -2.80
C TYR A 103 -5.68 8.55 -4.17
N ARG A 104 -4.41 8.54 -4.58
CA ARG A 104 -3.97 8.08 -5.89
C ARG A 104 -3.11 6.83 -5.78
N GLU A 105 -1.97 6.94 -5.10
CA GLU A 105 -0.99 5.86 -4.98
C GLU A 105 -0.03 6.12 -3.81
N SER A 106 0.67 5.07 -3.37
CA SER A 106 1.78 5.16 -2.42
C SER A 106 3.07 4.71 -3.09
N ILE A 107 4.14 5.49 -2.94
CA ILE A 107 5.46 5.19 -3.49
C ILE A 107 6.40 4.83 -2.32
N PRO A 108 7.00 3.63 -2.30
CA PRO A 108 7.99 3.27 -1.28
C PRO A 108 9.24 4.14 -1.42
N MET A 109 9.72 4.71 -0.33
CA MET A 109 10.89 5.60 -0.31
C MET A 109 12.14 4.97 0.34
N GLY A 110 11.95 4.00 1.23
CA GLY A 110 13.02 3.32 1.97
C GLY A 110 12.70 3.14 3.44
#